data_AF-A0A2J7QNM7-F1
#
_entry.id   AF-A0A2J7QNM7-F1
#
_cell.length_a   1.000
_cell.length_b   1.000
_cell.length_c   1.000
_cell.angle_alpha   90.00
_cell.angle_beta   90.00
_cell.angle_gamma   90.00
#
_symmetry.space_group_name_H-M   'P 1'
#
loop_
_entity.id
_entity.type
_entity.pdbx_description
1 polymer ?
#
loop_
_entity_poly.entity_id
_entity_poly.type
_entity_poly.pdbx_seq_one_letter_code
_entity_poly.pdbx_strand_id
1 'polypeptide(L)'
;MIQESGSLSHHHHSNQSIQMAARMVMMHLVNHLGHFPMGIGAARLSSMVVEHDDVPGLATDELSAEVFSAPNIQLFVLSNSLMVSLVELPALEVPGGGITAGLRTAPSQVRIILRDLSGKASWDASILYCSPEDSICSHRLTKEEETEDGVGICGSSKPISVSSRLEEAMLTSSFVGGELHSCPPQHTLRHRPPHMLPTCDNGAEDMDNLDDLLQYLGYTSPECLESLDTPRNIPATPPPPLTREAEEDTITMVLNQRNAEQEYLQRRSADITMLAGCMATFPHKPSQSPFQHCRLLFSQLGLAGWERRSQLHLLSKNEKLLRELRNLDTQRCRETHKIAVVYVAEGQEDKSSILSNTCGSQAYEEFIAGLAWEVELESHTGFLGGLQRNKSTGETAPYYATSFLEVIFHVATRMPSSSQESLLQKTRHLGNDEVHIVWSEHSRDYRRGIIPTEFCDVLIVIYPLPNRLYRVQVSRKSEVPYFGPLFNESIVDDKVLPGLVRASAIGASRAKRSMLPFYQNYYEERAKSLETVVRNHKDATTFEEFTAQVYSPVQATSPFCPGPNRSSGTDGIRVWFANNESASSDTALHGISPRPLKKLSFKTTARRSLTTKSESISLTPPDSPTTRKSK
;
A
#
# COMPACT_ATOMS: atom_id res chain seq x y z
N MET A 1 9.65 29.46 46.56
CA MET A 1 8.72 29.53 45.40
C MET A 1 9.45 29.35 44.07
N ILE A 2 10.45 28.45 44.01
CA ILE A 2 11.14 28.06 42.76
C ILE A 2 11.54 26.60 42.91
N GLN A 3 10.59 25.67 42.76
CA GLN A 3 10.90 24.23 42.63
C GLN A 3 9.70 23.41 42.10
N GLU A 4 9.02 23.87 41.04
CA GLU A 4 7.95 23.04 40.40
C GLU A 4 8.00 23.03 38.86
N SER A 5 8.89 23.78 38.22
CA SER A 5 8.93 23.87 36.75
C SER A 5 9.73 22.76 36.04
N GLY A 6 10.35 21.83 36.78
CA GLY A 6 11.21 20.77 36.22
C GLY A 6 10.51 19.43 35.93
N SER A 7 9.40 19.11 36.60
CA SER A 7 8.72 17.81 36.43
C SER A 7 7.77 17.79 35.23
N LEU A 8 7.16 18.93 34.89
CA LEU A 8 6.23 19.05 33.77
C LEU A 8 6.90 18.91 32.39
N SER A 9 8.16 19.33 32.24
CA SER A 9 8.89 19.25 30.96
C SER A 9 9.35 17.82 30.63
N HIS A 10 9.76 17.05 31.65
CA HIS A 10 10.13 15.64 31.51
C HIS A 10 8.95 14.76 31.13
N HIS A 11 7.76 15.01 31.72
CA HIS A 11 6.54 14.28 31.37
C HIS A 11 6.03 14.60 29.95
N HIS A 12 6.27 15.82 29.46
CA HIS A 12 5.91 16.19 28.10
C HIS A 12 6.85 15.55 27.08
N HIS A 13 8.16 15.51 27.37
CA HIS A 13 9.14 14.81 26.53
C HIS A 13 8.92 13.30 26.54
N SER A 14 8.60 12.67 27.68
CA SER A 14 8.30 11.25 27.75
C SER A 14 7.07 10.88 26.93
N ASN A 15 5.99 11.67 27.03
CA ASN A 15 4.78 11.47 26.22
C ASN A 15 5.06 11.63 24.72
N GLN A 16 5.89 12.59 24.33
CA GLN A 16 6.23 12.80 22.93
C GLN A 16 7.11 11.67 22.38
N SER A 17 8.05 11.16 23.18
CA SER A 17 8.85 9.97 22.87
C SER A 17 7.99 8.71 22.76
N ILE A 18 7.03 8.52 23.67
CA ILE A 18 6.07 7.40 23.61
C ILE A 18 5.20 7.52 22.37
N GLN A 19 4.69 8.70 22.02
CA GLN A 19 3.91 8.93 20.80
C GLN A 19 4.74 8.68 19.53
N MET A 20 6.00 9.10 19.51
CA MET A 20 6.91 8.84 18.39
C MET A 20 7.26 7.36 18.27
N ALA A 21 7.53 6.67 19.38
CA ALA A 21 7.77 5.25 19.42
C ALA A 21 6.53 4.47 18.96
N ALA A 22 5.34 4.80 19.47
CA ALA A 22 4.07 4.21 19.04
C ALA A 22 3.80 4.47 17.55
N ARG A 23 4.09 5.69 17.04
CA ARG A 23 4.00 5.99 15.60
C ARG A 23 5.01 5.20 14.78
N MET A 24 6.24 5.03 15.26
CA MET A 24 7.27 4.26 14.58
C MET A 24 6.90 2.78 14.56
N VAL A 25 6.46 2.21 15.69
CA VAL A 25 5.95 0.83 15.79
C VAL A 25 4.73 0.65 14.90
N MET A 26 3.74 1.57 14.92
CA MET A 26 2.61 1.50 13.99
C MET A 26 3.03 1.62 12.53
N MET A 27 3.98 2.49 12.19
CA MET A 27 4.49 2.61 10.82
C MET A 27 5.21 1.34 10.40
N HIS A 28 5.99 0.73 11.29
CA HIS A 28 6.71 -0.51 11.05
C HIS A 28 5.72 -1.66 10.89
N LEU A 29 4.73 -1.75 11.78
CA LEU A 29 3.62 -2.69 11.67
C LEU A 29 2.85 -2.48 10.36
N VAL A 30 2.45 -1.27 9.98
CA VAL A 30 1.73 -1.02 8.72
C VAL A 30 2.59 -1.33 7.48
N ASN A 31 3.90 -1.04 7.51
CA ASN A 31 4.82 -1.36 6.42
C ASN A 31 5.19 -2.85 6.33
N HIS A 32 4.94 -3.65 7.38
CA HIS A 32 5.38 -5.06 7.42
C HIS A 32 4.22 -6.04 7.61
N LEU A 33 3.11 -5.66 8.24
CA LEU A 33 1.85 -6.40 8.22
C LEU A 33 1.30 -6.39 6.79
N GLY A 34 1.06 -7.58 6.25
CA GLY A 34 0.55 -7.75 4.89
C GLY A 34 1.65 -7.78 3.83
N HIS A 35 2.90 -7.50 4.18
CA HIS A 35 4.07 -7.77 3.33
C HIS A 35 4.53 -9.22 3.50
N PHE A 36 3.58 -10.16 3.52
CA PHE A 36 3.93 -11.56 3.41
C PHE A 36 4.45 -11.78 1.99
N PRO A 37 5.62 -12.42 1.81
CA PRO A 37 6.00 -12.89 0.49
C PRO A 37 4.86 -13.77 -0.01
N MET A 38 4.14 -13.33 -1.05
CA MET A 38 3.20 -14.21 -1.72
C MET A 38 4.00 -15.42 -2.18
N GLY A 39 3.45 -16.63 -2.04
CA GLY A 39 4.15 -17.87 -2.39
C GLY A 39 4.65 -17.92 -3.84
N ILE A 40 4.25 -16.97 -4.69
CA ILE A 40 4.60 -16.86 -6.11
C ILE A 40 4.73 -15.38 -6.51
N GLY A 41 5.85 -15.01 -7.14
CA GLY A 41 6.04 -13.70 -7.79
C GLY A 41 6.64 -12.60 -6.91
N ALA A 42 6.90 -11.44 -7.52
CA ALA A 42 7.46 -10.28 -6.81
C ALA A 42 6.42 -9.65 -5.87
N ALA A 43 6.85 -9.26 -4.66
CA ALA A 43 6.00 -8.57 -3.71
C ALA A 43 5.43 -7.27 -4.32
N ARG A 44 4.10 -7.17 -4.38
CA ARG A 44 3.39 -5.97 -4.81
C ARG A 44 3.13 -5.09 -3.60
N LEU A 45 3.63 -3.86 -3.63
CA LEU A 45 3.37 -2.86 -2.58
C LEU A 45 2.05 -2.13 -2.77
N SER A 46 1.48 -2.21 -3.96
CA SER A 46 0.21 -1.57 -4.31
C SER A 46 -0.81 -2.64 -4.69
N SER A 47 -1.95 -2.58 -4.02
CA SER A 47 -3.09 -3.45 -4.25
C SER A 47 -3.62 -3.30 -5.67
N MET A 48 -4.05 -4.42 -6.26
CA MET A 48 -4.79 -4.42 -7.53
C MET A 48 -6.27 -4.09 -7.34
N VAL A 49 -6.77 -4.25 -6.11
CA VAL A 49 -8.19 -4.16 -5.81
C VAL A 49 -8.72 -2.77 -6.16
N VAL A 50 -9.86 -2.74 -6.82
CA VAL A 50 -10.57 -1.54 -7.29
C VAL A 50 -12.00 -1.55 -6.76
N GLU A 51 -12.64 -0.38 -6.76
CA GLU A 51 -13.93 -0.17 -6.11
C GLU A 51 -15.07 -1.08 -6.60
N HIS A 52 -15.00 -1.55 -7.84
CA HIS A 52 -16.03 -2.41 -8.42
C HIS A 52 -15.79 -3.91 -8.19
N ASP A 53 -14.63 -4.31 -7.65
CA ASP A 53 -14.33 -5.71 -7.38
C ASP A 53 -15.33 -6.28 -6.37
N ASP A 54 -15.90 -7.44 -6.69
CA ASP A 54 -16.93 -8.16 -5.93
C ASP A 54 -18.27 -7.41 -5.78
N VAL A 55 -18.46 -6.27 -6.44
CA VAL A 55 -19.72 -5.52 -6.40
C VAL A 55 -20.73 -6.13 -7.39
N PRO A 56 -21.89 -6.63 -6.93
CA PRO A 56 -22.86 -7.26 -7.81
C PRO A 56 -23.37 -6.29 -8.89
N GLY A 57 -23.27 -6.70 -10.16
CA GLY A 57 -23.79 -5.93 -11.30
C GLY A 57 -22.85 -4.90 -11.91
N LEU A 58 -21.60 -4.78 -11.42
CA LEU A 58 -20.55 -3.98 -12.06
C LEU A 58 -19.56 -4.89 -12.81
N ALA A 59 -19.10 -4.45 -13.98
CA ALA A 59 -18.11 -5.19 -14.77
C ALA A 59 -16.70 -5.06 -14.16
N THR A 60 -15.91 -6.13 -14.25
CA THR A 60 -14.71 -6.37 -13.41
C THR A 60 -13.40 -5.78 -13.92
N ASP A 61 -13.33 -5.28 -15.15
CA ASP A 61 -12.02 -5.14 -15.80
C ASP A 61 -11.34 -3.77 -15.58
N GLU A 62 -12.11 -2.68 -15.35
CA GLU A 62 -11.55 -1.34 -15.09
C GLU A 62 -12.48 -0.44 -14.26
N LEU A 63 -11.89 0.45 -13.45
CA LEU A 63 -12.62 1.45 -12.65
C LEU A 63 -13.53 2.28 -13.57
N SER A 64 -14.85 2.10 -13.49
CA SER A 64 -15.82 2.72 -14.39
C SER A 64 -16.58 3.87 -13.74
N ALA A 65 -17.30 4.67 -14.54
CA ALA A 65 -18.16 5.73 -14.01
C ALA A 65 -19.39 5.17 -13.24
N GLU A 66 -19.70 3.89 -13.40
CA GLU A 66 -20.83 3.22 -12.71
C GLU A 66 -20.61 3.18 -11.19
N VAL A 67 -19.35 3.17 -10.74
CA VAL A 67 -18.94 3.28 -9.33
C VAL A 67 -19.53 4.52 -8.67
N PHE A 68 -19.71 5.61 -9.42
CA PHE A 68 -20.27 6.85 -8.87
C PHE A 68 -21.78 6.78 -8.61
N SER A 69 -22.47 5.87 -9.30
CA SER A 69 -23.91 5.62 -9.16
C SER A 69 -24.22 4.47 -8.21
N ALA A 70 -23.21 3.74 -7.73
CA ALA A 70 -23.37 2.64 -6.82
C ALA A 70 -23.74 3.14 -5.41
N PRO A 71 -24.87 2.69 -4.82
CA PRO A 71 -25.32 3.19 -3.53
C PRO A 71 -24.55 2.61 -2.33
N ASN A 72 -23.73 1.58 -2.57
CA ASN A 72 -22.86 0.92 -1.61
C ASN A 72 -21.40 1.42 -1.66
N ILE A 73 -21.10 2.48 -2.42
CA ILE A 73 -19.74 3.01 -2.59
C ILE A 73 -19.70 4.51 -2.28
N GLN A 74 -18.73 4.93 -1.47
CA GLN A 74 -18.46 6.34 -1.23
C GLN A 74 -16.97 6.64 -1.14
N LEU A 75 -16.56 7.77 -1.72
CA LEU A 75 -15.17 8.20 -1.79
C LEU A 75 -14.96 9.48 -0.97
N PHE A 76 -13.85 9.50 -0.22
CA PHE A 76 -13.50 10.49 0.77
C PHE A 76 -12.08 11.01 0.56
N VAL A 77 -11.86 12.25 0.98
CA VAL A 77 -10.55 12.82 1.27
C VAL A 77 -10.45 12.90 2.78
N LEU A 78 -9.60 12.10 3.42
CA LEU A 78 -9.34 12.18 4.86
C LEU A 78 -8.32 13.28 5.19
N SER A 79 -7.35 13.49 4.29
CA SER A 79 -6.35 14.54 4.38
C SER A 79 -5.84 14.90 2.98
N ASN A 80 -5.02 15.94 2.86
CA ASN A 80 -4.44 16.35 1.56
C ASN A 80 -3.55 15.27 0.92
N SER A 81 -3.16 14.24 1.67
CA SER A 81 -2.32 13.14 1.23
C SER A 81 -2.96 11.76 1.39
N LEU A 82 -4.26 11.68 1.70
CA LEU A 82 -4.94 10.41 1.90
C LEU A 82 -6.38 10.46 1.39
N MET A 83 -6.65 9.62 0.39
CA MET A 83 -7.99 9.37 -0.13
C MET A 83 -8.43 7.98 0.27
N VAL A 84 -9.73 7.82 0.51
CA VAL A 84 -10.32 6.56 0.97
C VAL A 84 -11.61 6.27 0.21
N SER A 85 -11.74 5.06 -0.29
CA SER A 85 -13.02 4.53 -0.79
C SER A 85 -13.52 3.49 0.19
N LEU A 86 -14.79 3.62 0.59
CA LEU A 86 -15.49 2.61 1.38
C LEU A 86 -16.50 1.93 0.46
N VAL A 87 -16.45 0.60 0.42
CA VAL A 87 -17.31 -0.25 -0.42
C VAL A 87 -17.96 -1.29 0.49
N GLU A 88 -19.29 -1.33 0.52
CA GLU A 88 -20.03 -2.38 1.24
C GLU A 88 -20.27 -3.56 0.30
N LEU A 89 -19.83 -4.75 0.71
CA LEU A 89 -19.92 -5.99 -0.05
C LEU A 89 -20.72 -7.04 0.75
N PRO A 90 -21.44 -7.95 0.09
CA PRO A 90 -21.99 -9.13 0.76
C PRO A 90 -20.89 -9.92 1.48
N ALA A 91 -21.22 -10.50 2.64
CA ALA A 91 -20.28 -11.39 3.32
C ALA A 91 -20.00 -12.63 2.44
N LEU A 92 -18.75 -13.06 2.38
CA LEU A 92 -18.33 -14.23 1.62
C LEU A 92 -18.72 -15.51 2.38
N GLU A 93 -19.61 -16.33 1.81
CA GLU A 93 -19.89 -17.67 2.32
C GLU A 93 -18.81 -18.64 1.84
N VAL A 94 -17.74 -18.78 2.63
CA VAL A 94 -16.66 -19.74 2.34
C VAL A 94 -16.98 -21.10 3.00
N PRO A 95 -16.88 -22.24 2.29
CA PRO A 95 -17.05 -23.56 2.91
C PRO A 95 -16.05 -23.74 4.08
N GLY A 96 -16.54 -24.10 5.26
CA GLY A 96 -15.72 -24.19 6.48
C GLY A 96 -15.49 -22.87 7.22
N GLY A 97 -16.14 -21.76 6.80
CA GLY A 97 -16.21 -20.50 7.54
C GLY A 97 -15.02 -19.54 7.39
N GLY A 98 -13.97 -19.94 6.66
CA GLY A 98 -12.79 -19.09 6.40
C GLY A 98 -12.09 -18.61 7.69
N ILE A 99 -11.48 -17.41 7.65
CA ILE A 99 -10.90 -16.75 8.84
C ILE A 99 -11.93 -16.44 9.95
N THR A 100 -13.22 -16.49 9.62
CA THR A 100 -14.34 -16.25 10.52
C THR A 100 -15.04 -17.54 10.93
N ALA A 101 -14.40 -18.70 10.76
CA ALA A 101 -14.99 -19.99 11.07
C ALA A 101 -15.43 -20.06 12.54
N GLY A 102 -16.72 -20.28 12.77
CA GLY A 102 -17.32 -20.31 14.11
C GLY A 102 -17.67 -18.93 14.70
N LEU A 103 -17.32 -17.82 14.04
CA LEU A 103 -17.69 -16.47 14.45
C LEU A 103 -19.00 -16.05 13.78
N ARG A 104 -19.87 -15.37 14.53
CA ARG A 104 -21.08 -14.75 13.96
C ARG A 104 -20.74 -13.35 13.48
N THR A 105 -20.68 -13.15 12.17
CA THR A 105 -20.39 -11.84 11.56
C THR A 105 -21.65 -11.14 11.05
N ALA A 106 -21.50 -9.86 10.68
CA ALA A 106 -22.46 -9.17 9.82
C ALA A 106 -22.69 -9.88 8.48
N PRO A 107 -23.89 -9.73 7.88
CA PRO A 107 -24.21 -10.25 6.55
C PRO A 107 -23.51 -9.50 5.41
N SER A 108 -22.76 -8.44 5.74
CA SER A 108 -21.99 -7.63 4.81
C SER A 108 -20.64 -7.26 5.43
N GLN A 109 -19.64 -7.11 4.59
CA GLN A 109 -18.31 -6.65 4.92
C GLN A 109 -18.04 -5.29 4.29
N VAL A 110 -17.12 -4.53 4.88
CA VAL A 110 -16.69 -3.22 4.39
C VAL A 110 -15.28 -3.34 3.85
N ARG A 111 -15.12 -3.11 2.55
CA ARG A 111 -13.83 -2.95 1.91
C ARG A 111 -13.38 -1.50 1.96
N ILE A 112 -12.16 -1.29 2.43
CA ILE A 112 -11.50 0.01 2.59
C ILE A 112 -10.35 0.05 1.58
N ILE A 113 -10.41 0.97 0.62
CA ILE A 113 -9.34 1.22 -0.34
C ILE A 113 -8.69 2.56 0.01
N LEU A 114 -7.44 2.53 0.47
CA LEU A 114 -6.66 3.73 0.76
C LEU A 114 -5.75 4.06 -0.41
N ARG A 115 -5.65 5.35 -0.76
CA ARG A 115 -4.67 5.87 -1.72
C ARG A 115 -3.86 6.97 -1.07
N ASP A 116 -2.55 6.77 -1.01
CA ASP A 116 -1.59 7.70 -0.41
C ASP A 116 -0.31 7.81 -1.25
N LEU A 117 0.75 8.38 -0.66
CA LEU A 117 2.06 8.51 -1.30
C LEU A 117 2.74 7.15 -1.59
N SER A 118 2.46 6.13 -0.79
CA SER A 118 3.08 4.80 -0.91
C SER A 118 2.42 3.93 -1.99
N GLY A 119 1.14 4.18 -2.30
CA GLY A 119 0.44 3.43 -3.32
C GLY A 119 -1.05 3.34 -3.03
N LYS A 120 -1.61 2.17 -3.35
CA LYS A 120 -2.98 1.79 -3.02
C LYS A 120 -2.94 0.59 -2.07
N ALA A 121 -3.71 0.63 -1.00
CA ALA A 121 -3.84 -0.49 -0.07
C ALA A 121 -5.31 -0.81 0.15
N SER A 122 -5.61 -2.08 0.43
CA SER A 122 -6.99 -2.57 0.55
C SER A 122 -7.12 -3.48 1.76
N TRP A 123 -8.19 -3.28 2.52
CA TRP A 123 -8.55 -4.12 3.67
C TRP A 123 -10.03 -4.43 3.64
N ASP A 124 -10.40 -5.64 4.04
CA ASP A 124 -11.80 -6.02 4.26
C ASP A 124 -12.04 -6.12 5.77
N ALA A 125 -13.12 -5.48 6.24
CA ALA A 125 -13.51 -5.42 7.64
C ALA A 125 -14.93 -5.94 7.82
N SER A 126 -15.12 -6.81 8.80
CA SER A 126 -16.43 -7.40 9.12
C SER A 126 -16.76 -7.16 10.59
N ILE A 127 -18.01 -6.82 10.89
CA ILE A 127 -18.47 -6.69 12.27
C ILE A 127 -18.59 -8.09 12.88
N LEU A 128 -18.01 -8.27 14.06
CA LEU A 128 -18.11 -9.48 14.87
C LEU A 128 -19.21 -9.29 15.93
N TYR A 129 -20.22 -10.15 15.94
CA TYR A 129 -21.32 -10.10 16.91
C TYR A 129 -21.11 -10.99 18.13
N CYS A 130 -20.51 -12.17 17.96
CA CYS A 130 -20.19 -13.08 19.07
C CYS A 130 -19.05 -14.03 18.70
N SER A 131 -18.33 -14.46 19.74
CA SER A 131 -17.32 -15.53 19.66
C SER A 131 -18.01 -16.91 19.62
N PRO A 132 -17.29 -17.99 19.28
CA PRO A 132 -17.88 -19.33 19.19
C PRO A 132 -18.41 -19.81 20.56
N GLU A 133 -17.86 -19.31 21.66
CA GLU A 133 -18.17 -19.72 23.04
C GLU A 133 -19.57 -19.25 23.49
N ASP A 134 -20.02 -18.07 23.07
CA ASP A 134 -21.36 -17.54 23.38
C ASP A 134 -22.48 -18.38 22.73
N SER A 135 -22.18 -19.04 21.61
CA SER A 135 -23.09 -19.95 20.91
C SER A 135 -23.35 -21.23 21.70
N ILE A 136 -22.39 -21.68 22.51
CA ILE A 136 -22.47 -22.90 23.31
C ILE A 136 -23.26 -22.65 24.59
N CYS A 137 -23.10 -21.48 25.22
CA CYS A 137 -23.88 -21.11 26.41
C CYS A 137 -25.38 -20.95 26.14
N SER A 138 -25.77 -20.42 24.98
CA SER A 138 -27.18 -20.34 24.58
C SER A 138 -27.82 -21.70 24.28
N HIS A 139 -27.04 -22.68 23.84
CA HIS A 139 -27.52 -24.05 23.58
C HIS A 139 -27.66 -24.92 24.83
N ARG A 140 -26.97 -24.59 25.95
CA ARG A 140 -27.21 -25.29 27.23
C ARG A 140 -28.47 -24.81 27.94
N LEU A 141 -28.85 -23.54 27.79
CA LEU A 141 -30.05 -22.98 28.42
C LEU A 141 -31.36 -23.43 27.76
N THR A 142 -31.32 -23.81 26.48
CA THR A 142 -32.52 -24.26 25.75
C THR A 142 -32.85 -25.74 25.93
N LYS A 143 -31.98 -26.53 26.57
CA LYS A 143 -32.20 -27.96 26.83
C LYS A 143 -32.81 -28.28 28.20
N GLU A 144 -32.90 -27.30 29.10
CA GLU A 144 -33.46 -27.50 30.46
C GLU A 144 -34.90 -26.98 30.62
N GLU A 145 -35.49 -26.33 29.60
CA GLU A 145 -36.87 -25.79 29.69
C GLU A 145 -37.96 -26.67 29.01
N GLU A 146 -37.63 -27.86 28.53
CA GLU A 146 -38.65 -28.84 28.08
C GLU A 146 -38.76 -30.00 29.07
N THR A 147 -39.21 -29.75 30.30
CA THR A 147 -40.01 -30.72 31.08
C THR A 147 -40.69 -30.07 32.29
N GLU A 148 -42.02 -30.17 32.29
CA GLU A 148 -42.96 -30.20 33.41
C GLU A 148 -43.42 -28.91 34.12
N ASP A 149 -44.75 -28.78 34.14
CA ASP A 149 -45.61 -27.86 34.88
C ASP A 149 -45.33 -27.85 36.40
N GLY A 150 -45.30 -26.65 37.00
CA GLY A 150 -45.35 -26.54 38.46
C GLY A 150 -45.09 -25.13 39.01
N VAL A 151 -46.13 -24.54 39.60
CA VAL A 151 -46.11 -23.27 40.34
C VAL A 151 -45.05 -23.30 41.47
N GLY A 152 -44.12 -22.35 41.50
CA GLY A 152 -43.07 -22.27 42.53
C GLY A 152 -42.43 -20.88 42.66
N ILE A 153 -42.33 -20.43 43.90
CA ILE A 153 -41.96 -19.09 44.41
C ILE A 153 -40.50 -18.69 44.09
N CYS A 154 -40.28 -17.36 44.03
CA CYS A 154 -39.00 -16.70 43.77
C CYS A 154 -37.80 -17.25 44.57
N GLY A 155 -36.69 -17.50 43.86
CA GLY A 155 -35.38 -17.81 44.43
C GLY A 155 -34.29 -17.14 43.58
N SER A 156 -33.40 -16.41 44.25
CA SER A 156 -32.37 -15.54 43.67
C SER A 156 -31.45 -16.23 42.66
N SER A 157 -31.49 -15.80 41.39
CA SER A 157 -30.42 -16.05 40.42
C SER A 157 -29.40 -14.92 40.46
N LYS A 158 -28.13 -15.27 40.67
CA LYS A 158 -27.01 -14.31 40.67
C LYS A 158 -26.85 -13.71 39.26
N PRO A 159 -26.64 -12.39 39.09
CA PRO A 159 -26.39 -11.83 37.77
C PRO A 159 -24.96 -12.16 37.35
N ILE A 160 -24.80 -12.88 36.23
CA ILE A 160 -23.50 -13.16 35.62
C ILE A 160 -23.03 -11.88 34.91
N SER A 161 -21.83 -11.42 35.23
CA SER A 161 -21.14 -10.27 34.63
C SER A 161 -20.74 -10.58 33.17
N VAL A 162 -21.63 -10.27 32.23
CA VAL A 162 -21.40 -10.47 30.77
C VAL A 162 -20.51 -9.38 30.18
N SER A 163 -20.46 -8.19 30.80
CA SER A 163 -19.76 -7.02 30.28
C SER A 163 -18.23 -7.13 30.36
N SER A 164 -17.68 -7.83 31.35
CA SER A 164 -16.21 -7.95 31.50
C SER A 164 -15.59 -8.91 30.49
N ARG A 165 -16.33 -9.95 30.08
CA ARG A 165 -15.85 -10.97 29.14
C ARG A 165 -15.75 -10.45 27.70
N LEU A 166 -16.57 -9.46 27.33
CA LEU A 166 -16.61 -8.95 25.96
C LEU A 166 -15.37 -8.11 25.61
N GLU A 167 -14.88 -7.27 26.53
CA GLU A 167 -13.65 -6.50 26.32
C GLU A 167 -12.39 -7.39 26.33
N GLU A 168 -12.39 -8.45 27.16
CA GLU A 168 -11.29 -9.40 27.27
C GLU A 168 -11.21 -10.35 26.05
N ALA A 169 -12.35 -10.71 25.47
CA ALA A 169 -12.48 -11.54 24.26
C ALA A 169 -12.17 -10.77 22.94
N MET A 170 -12.46 -9.46 22.89
CA MET A 170 -12.23 -8.66 21.68
C MET A 170 -10.75 -8.29 21.45
N LEU A 171 -9.92 -8.27 22.50
CA LEU A 171 -8.47 -8.10 22.39
C LEU A 171 -7.73 -9.40 22.05
N THR A 172 -8.40 -10.56 22.17
CA THR A 172 -7.81 -11.91 22.04
C THR A 172 -8.17 -12.62 20.74
N SER A 173 -9.06 -12.07 19.90
CA SER A 173 -9.51 -12.70 18.64
C SER A 173 -8.43 -12.81 17.55
N SER A 174 -7.18 -12.42 17.81
CA SER A 174 -6.03 -12.68 16.93
C SER A 174 -5.27 -13.96 17.26
N PHE A 175 -5.65 -14.69 18.32
CA PHE A 175 -5.05 -15.98 18.65
C PHE A 175 -6.14 -17.06 18.70
N VAL A 176 -5.92 -18.14 17.95
CA VAL A 176 -6.82 -19.28 17.87
C VAL A 176 -6.71 -20.12 19.16
N GLY A 177 -7.79 -20.18 19.93
CA GLY A 177 -8.13 -21.29 20.83
C GLY A 177 -7.81 -21.11 22.32
N GLY A 178 -8.83 -21.35 23.16
CA GLY A 178 -8.68 -21.65 24.60
C GLY A 178 -9.52 -20.75 25.50
N GLU A 179 -10.39 -21.36 26.32
CA GLU A 179 -11.22 -20.68 27.32
C GLU A 179 -10.30 -19.97 28.33
N LEU A 180 -10.51 -18.67 28.53
CA LEU A 180 -9.59 -17.83 29.30
C LEU A 180 -9.73 -18.05 30.82
N HIS A 181 -8.95 -18.97 31.36
CA HIS A 181 -8.42 -18.84 32.72
C HIS A 181 -6.98 -18.33 32.63
N SER A 182 -6.76 -17.03 32.87
CA SER A 182 -5.47 -16.43 33.23
C SER A 182 -4.24 -17.07 32.58
N CYS A 183 -3.94 -16.78 31.31
CA CYS A 183 -2.69 -17.22 30.72
C CYS A 183 -1.53 -16.74 31.59
N PRO A 184 -0.70 -17.67 32.11
CA PRO A 184 0.37 -17.29 33.01
C PRO A 184 1.44 -16.55 32.19
N PRO A 185 2.26 -15.68 32.81
CA PRO A 185 3.27 -14.90 32.09
C PRO A 185 4.12 -15.79 31.17
N GLN A 186 4.53 -15.32 29.99
CA GLN A 186 5.21 -16.16 28.97
C GLN A 186 6.39 -16.97 29.54
N HIS A 187 7.16 -16.40 30.47
CA HIS A 187 8.28 -17.06 31.16
C HIS A 187 7.91 -18.20 32.12
N THR A 188 6.62 -18.44 32.34
CA THR A 188 6.07 -19.53 33.18
C THR A 188 5.40 -20.62 32.36
N LEU A 189 5.35 -20.46 31.04
CA LEU A 189 4.84 -21.48 30.12
C LEU A 189 5.83 -22.64 30.03
N ARG A 190 5.28 -23.83 29.82
CA ARG A 190 6.05 -25.05 29.62
C ARG A 190 6.50 -25.13 28.16
N HIS A 191 7.68 -25.71 27.95
CA HIS A 191 8.28 -25.87 26.62
C HIS A 191 8.42 -27.34 26.24
N ARG A 192 8.33 -27.62 24.93
CA ARG A 192 8.58 -28.95 24.36
C ARG A 192 10.07 -29.18 24.15
N PRO A 193 10.49 -30.44 23.98
CA PRO A 193 11.81 -30.75 23.44
C PRO A 193 11.97 -30.18 22.01
N PRO A 194 13.17 -29.65 21.65
CA PRO A 194 13.43 -29.05 20.33
C PRO A 194 13.16 -29.93 19.11
N HIS A 195 13.10 -31.25 19.26
CA HIS A 195 12.90 -32.18 18.14
C HIS A 195 11.42 -32.51 17.89
N MET A 196 10.50 -31.96 18.68
CA MET A 196 9.07 -32.26 18.60
C MET A 196 8.30 -31.12 17.94
N LEU A 197 7.68 -31.39 16.80
CA LEU A 197 6.87 -30.41 16.08
C LEU A 197 5.59 -30.07 16.89
N PRO A 198 5.32 -28.78 17.19
CA PRO A 198 4.04 -28.36 17.73
C PRO A 198 2.91 -28.62 16.71
N THR A 199 1.91 -29.39 17.12
CA THR A 199 0.68 -29.64 16.35
C THR A 199 -0.54 -29.28 17.19
N CYS A 200 -1.69 -29.08 16.56
CA CYS A 200 -2.95 -28.84 17.28
C CYS A 200 -3.26 -29.96 18.28
N ASP A 201 -2.97 -31.21 17.91
CA ASP A 201 -3.28 -32.40 18.72
C ASP A 201 -2.38 -32.52 19.95
N ASN A 202 -1.20 -31.89 19.93
CA ASN A 202 -0.26 -31.87 21.05
C ASN A 202 -0.14 -30.49 21.72
N GLY A 203 -1.08 -29.59 21.43
CA GLY A 203 -1.21 -28.29 22.07
C GLY A 203 -1.81 -28.39 23.47
N ALA A 204 -1.41 -27.47 24.35
CA ALA A 204 -2.04 -27.25 25.64
C ALA A 204 -2.00 -25.75 25.97
N GLU A 205 -2.90 -25.27 26.84
CA GLU A 205 -3.04 -23.86 27.21
C GLU A 205 -1.83 -23.34 28.01
N ASP A 206 -1.05 -24.23 28.62
CA ASP A 206 0.16 -23.92 29.38
C ASP A 206 1.45 -23.93 28.52
N MET A 207 1.35 -24.05 27.20
CA MET A 207 2.48 -24.22 26.28
C MET A 207 2.69 -23.01 25.38
N ASP A 208 3.95 -22.61 25.20
CA ASP A 208 4.30 -21.61 24.19
C ASP A 208 4.53 -22.28 22.82
N ASN A 209 3.44 -22.50 22.09
CA ASN A 209 3.46 -23.16 20.79
C ASN A 209 4.33 -22.43 19.75
N LEU A 210 4.45 -21.11 19.84
CA LEU A 210 5.26 -20.32 18.93
C LEU A 210 6.75 -20.47 19.27
N ASP A 211 7.09 -20.33 20.54
CA ASP A 211 8.48 -20.48 21.00
C ASP A 211 9.02 -21.89 20.72
N ASP A 212 8.21 -22.92 20.99
CA ASP A 212 8.52 -24.31 20.68
C ASP A 212 8.68 -24.54 19.17
N LEU A 213 7.87 -23.88 18.33
CA LEU A 213 7.98 -23.99 16.87
C LEU A 213 9.27 -23.35 16.36
N LEU A 214 9.63 -22.18 16.89
CA LEU A 214 10.90 -21.51 16.57
C LEU A 214 12.09 -22.39 16.98
N GLN A 215 12.01 -23.01 18.14
CA GLN A 215 13.01 -23.95 18.62
C GLN A 215 13.10 -25.20 17.73
N TYR A 216 11.95 -25.77 17.32
CA TYR A 216 11.88 -26.87 16.38
C TYR A 216 12.51 -26.53 15.02
N LEU A 217 12.17 -25.37 14.45
CA LEU A 217 12.73 -24.91 13.19
C LEU A 217 14.24 -24.70 13.29
N GLY A 218 14.72 -24.12 14.39
CA GLY A 218 16.16 -23.99 14.63
C GLY A 218 16.88 -25.34 14.74
N TYR A 219 16.21 -26.36 15.29
CA TYR A 219 16.75 -27.70 15.44
C TYR A 219 16.74 -28.50 14.14
N THR A 220 15.63 -28.50 13.39
CA THR A 220 15.48 -29.30 12.16
C THR A 220 16.02 -28.63 10.90
N SER A 221 16.14 -27.30 10.92
CA SER A 221 16.57 -26.48 9.78
C SER A 221 17.62 -25.44 10.21
N PRO A 222 18.87 -25.87 10.50
CA PRO A 222 19.95 -24.97 10.93
C PRO A 222 20.25 -23.84 9.93
N GLU A 223 19.95 -24.04 8.65
CA GLU A 223 20.05 -23.03 7.60
C GLU A 223 19.12 -21.81 7.82
N CYS A 224 18.10 -21.94 8.68
CA CYS A 224 17.23 -20.86 9.09
C CYS A 224 17.75 -20.04 10.28
N LEU A 225 18.89 -20.43 10.87
CA LEU A 225 19.50 -19.70 11.99
C LEU A 225 20.36 -18.53 11.49
N GLU A 226 20.29 -17.39 12.18
CA GLU A 226 21.20 -16.26 11.93
C GLU A 226 22.64 -16.61 12.30
N SER A 227 22.83 -17.49 13.29
CA SER A 227 24.11 -18.10 13.64
C SER A 227 23.89 -19.51 14.20
N LEU A 228 24.82 -20.42 13.91
CA LEU A 228 24.70 -21.83 14.29
C LEU A 228 24.63 -22.08 15.81
N ASP A 229 25.16 -21.14 16.60
CA ASP A 229 25.22 -21.26 18.07
C ASP A 229 24.06 -20.56 18.78
N THR A 230 23.18 -19.85 18.04
CA THR A 230 22.08 -19.07 18.63
C THR A 230 20.74 -19.69 18.25
N PRO A 231 20.04 -20.34 19.20
CA PRO A 231 18.67 -20.78 19.02
C PRO A 231 17.76 -19.65 18.50
N ARG A 232 16.83 -20.00 17.62
CA ARG A 232 15.93 -19.04 16.95
C ARG A 232 14.89 -18.40 17.88
N ASN A 233 14.68 -18.98 19.06
CA ASN A 233 13.73 -18.53 20.06
C ASN A 233 14.35 -17.57 21.09
N ILE A 234 15.62 -17.17 20.91
CA ILE A 234 16.26 -16.19 21.79
C ILE A 234 15.71 -14.79 21.47
N PRO A 235 15.23 -14.04 22.47
CA PRO A 235 14.78 -12.67 22.27
C PRO A 235 15.93 -11.78 21.78
N ALA A 236 15.60 -10.83 20.90
CA ALA A 236 16.57 -9.86 20.42
C ALA A 236 17.15 -9.03 21.59
N THR A 237 18.43 -8.68 21.51
CA THR A 237 19.05 -7.82 22.52
C THR A 237 18.37 -6.44 22.55
N PRO A 238 18.18 -5.83 23.73
CA PRO A 238 17.53 -4.53 23.83
C PRO A 238 18.30 -3.46 23.03
N PRO A 239 17.59 -2.57 22.31
CA PRO A 239 18.23 -1.56 21.48
C PRO A 239 18.92 -0.50 22.36
N PRO A 240 20.15 -0.05 22.04
CA PRO A 240 20.79 1.05 22.76
C PRO A 240 19.93 2.32 22.73
N PRO A 241 19.78 3.07 23.85
CA PRO A 241 20.53 2.99 25.11
C PRO A 241 19.88 2.09 26.19
N LEU A 242 18.88 1.28 25.85
CA LEU A 242 18.12 0.49 26.81
C LEU A 242 19.00 -0.66 27.33
N THR A 243 19.35 -0.61 28.60
CA THR A 243 20.10 -1.68 29.29
C THR A 243 19.17 -2.83 29.66
N ARG A 244 19.70 -4.05 29.72
CA ARG A 244 18.95 -5.24 30.17
C ARG A 244 18.29 -5.06 31.55
N GLU A 245 18.96 -4.38 32.48
CA GLU A 245 18.42 -4.06 33.81
C GLU A 245 17.15 -3.20 33.72
N ALA A 246 17.18 -2.16 32.88
CA ALA A 246 16.03 -1.28 32.65
C ALA A 246 14.86 -2.01 31.95
N GLU A 247 15.16 -2.98 31.09
CA GLU A 247 14.15 -3.85 30.47
C GLU A 247 13.49 -4.76 31.52
N GLU A 248 14.28 -5.41 32.37
CA GLU A 248 13.79 -6.27 33.47
C GLU A 248 12.93 -5.48 34.49
N ASP A 249 13.35 -4.27 34.86
CA ASP A 249 12.58 -3.36 35.71
C ASP A 249 11.23 -2.97 35.06
N THR A 250 11.24 -2.69 33.75
CA THR A 250 10.03 -2.33 33.00
C THR A 250 9.06 -3.51 32.94
N ILE A 251 9.54 -4.72 32.64
CA ILE A 251 8.73 -5.94 32.63
C ILE A 251 8.09 -6.15 34.01
N THR A 252 8.87 -6.01 35.08
CA THR A 252 8.39 -6.17 36.46
C THR A 252 7.29 -5.16 36.80
N MET A 253 7.47 -3.90 36.41
CA MET A 253 6.47 -2.84 36.62
C MET A 253 5.15 -3.15 35.90
N VAL A 254 5.21 -3.61 34.64
CA VAL A 254 4.03 -3.99 33.85
C VAL A 254 3.29 -5.16 34.49
N LEU A 255 4.01 -6.20 34.93
CA LEU A 255 3.42 -7.37 35.59
C LEU A 255 2.74 -6.98 36.91
N ASN A 256 3.36 -6.10 37.71
CA ASN A 256 2.78 -5.60 38.95
C ASN A 256 1.51 -4.78 38.70
N GLN A 257 1.50 -3.90 37.70
CA GLN A 257 0.32 -3.12 37.31
C GLN A 257 -0.83 -4.04 36.87
N ARG A 258 -0.54 -5.04 36.03
CA ARG A 258 -1.52 -6.05 35.59
C ARG A 258 -2.13 -6.80 36.79
N ASN A 259 -1.29 -7.24 37.74
CA ASN A 259 -1.76 -7.93 38.94
C ASN A 259 -2.66 -7.02 39.80
N ALA A 260 -2.29 -5.75 39.95
CA ALA A 260 -3.10 -4.78 40.69
C ALA A 260 -4.46 -4.51 40.01
N GLU A 261 -4.49 -4.43 38.67
CA GLU A 261 -5.72 -4.29 37.90
C GLU A 261 -6.61 -5.54 37.98
N GLN A 262 -6.03 -6.74 37.91
CA GLN A 262 -6.78 -7.99 38.09
C GLN A 262 -7.37 -8.08 39.50
N GLU A 263 -6.61 -7.71 40.53
CA GLU A 263 -7.13 -7.66 41.91
C GLU A 263 -8.24 -6.61 42.06
N TYR A 264 -8.08 -5.44 41.44
CA TYR A 264 -9.10 -4.41 41.41
C TYR A 264 -10.40 -4.87 40.73
N LEU A 265 -10.29 -5.53 39.57
CA LEU A 265 -11.43 -6.10 38.84
C LEU A 265 -12.11 -7.22 39.63
N GLN A 266 -11.35 -8.12 40.24
CA GLN A 266 -11.91 -9.16 41.11
C GLN A 266 -12.70 -8.56 42.27
N ARG A 267 -12.15 -7.54 42.94
CA ARG A 267 -12.81 -6.85 44.05
C ARG A 267 -14.10 -6.12 43.62
N ARG A 268 -14.13 -5.50 42.43
CA ARG A 268 -15.28 -4.71 41.92
C ARG A 268 -16.29 -5.49 41.09
N SER A 269 -15.93 -6.67 40.58
CA SER A 269 -16.84 -7.53 39.80
C SER A 269 -18.08 -7.99 40.60
N ALA A 270 -18.03 -7.89 41.93
CA ALA A 270 -19.12 -8.19 42.84
C ALA A 270 -20.02 -6.97 43.17
N ASP A 271 -19.65 -5.75 42.75
CA ASP A 271 -20.41 -4.54 43.06
C ASP A 271 -21.63 -4.40 42.13
N ILE A 272 -22.83 -4.39 42.72
CA ILE A 272 -24.13 -4.30 42.02
C ILE A 272 -24.24 -3.04 41.14
N THR A 273 -23.54 -1.96 41.49
CA THR A 273 -23.55 -0.69 40.75
C THR A 273 -22.81 -0.71 39.41
N MET A 274 -22.04 -1.78 39.11
CA MET A 274 -21.31 -1.98 37.86
C MET A 274 -22.00 -2.99 36.91
N LEU A 275 -23.14 -3.57 37.32
CA LEU A 275 -23.89 -4.51 36.48
C LEU A 275 -24.85 -3.73 35.57
N ALA A 276 -24.52 -3.65 34.28
CA ALA A 276 -25.48 -3.21 33.27
C ALA A 276 -26.61 -4.24 33.17
N GLY A 277 -27.86 -3.78 33.30
CA GLY A 277 -29.04 -4.63 33.12
C GLY A 277 -29.03 -5.25 31.72
N CYS A 278 -29.36 -6.55 31.64
CA CYS A 278 -29.43 -7.27 30.36
C CYS A 278 -30.37 -6.52 29.42
N MET A 279 -29.83 -5.95 28.34
CA MET A 279 -30.64 -5.29 27.33
C MET A 279 -31.46 -6.37 26.62
N ALA A 280 -32.79 -6.28 26.73
CA ALA A 280 -33.67 -7.13 25.93
C ALA A 280 -33.31 -7.00 24.45
N THR A 281 -33.09 -8.12 23.79
CA THR A 281 -32.85 -8.17 22.34
C THR A 281 -34.11 -7.67 21.64
N PHE A 282 -34.13 -6.40 21.25
CA PHE A 282 -35.16 -5.90 20.36
C PHE A 282 -35.05 -6.67 19.04
N PRO A 283 -36.16 -7.09 18.41
CA PRO A 283 -36.14 -7.70 17.09
C PRO A 283 -35.53 -6.70 16.10
N HIS A 284 -34.24 -6.89 15.82
CA HIS A 284 -33.46 -6.01 14.95
C HIS A 284 -33.98 -6.21 13.53
N LYS A 285 -34.86 -5.31 13.04
CA LYS A 285 -35.13 -5.24 11.60
C LYS A 285 -33.83 -4.78 10.94
N PRO A 286 -33.17 -5.58 10.08
CA PRO A 286 -31.97 -5.13 9.40
C PRO A 286 -32.32 -3.87 8.61
N SER A 287 -31.54 -2.80 8.81
CA SER A 287 -31.74 -1.58 8.02
C SER A 287 -31.39 -1.94 6.57
N GLN A 288 -32.26 -1.62 5.63
CA GLN A 288 -32.11 -2.00 4.22
C GLN A 288 -31.14 -1.10 3.45
N SER A 289 -30.38 -0.23 4.13
CA SER A 289 -29.48 0.70 3.45
C SER A 289 -28.25 -0.06 2.94
N PRO A 290 -27.91 0.05 1.63
CA PRO A 290 -26.77 -0.65 1.04
C PRO A 290 -25.40 -0.11 1.52
N PHE A 291 -25.38 0.87 2.42
CA PHE A 291 -24.18 1.49 2.98
C PHE A 291 -24.21 1.53 4.52
N GLN A 292 -24.95 0.62 5.15
CA GLN A 292 -25.12 0.61 6.61
C GLN A 292 -23.82 0.32 7.36
N HIS A 293 -23.12 -0.76 7.01
CA HIS A 293 -21.93 -1.20 7.71
C HIS A 293 -20.76 -0.23 7.47
N CYS A 294 -20.67 0.34 6.27
CA CYS A 294 -19.73 1.43 5.99
C CYS A 294 -19.96 2.63 6.93
N ARG A 295 -21.21 3.03 7.19
CA ARG A 295 -21.54 4.13 8.12
C ARG A 295 -21.19 3.80 9.56
N LEU A 296 -21.43 2.56 9.98
CA LEU A 296 -21.07 2.10 11.34
C LEU A 296 -19.56 2.16 11.53
N LEU A 297 -18.79 1.58 10.59
CA LEU A 297 -17.33 1.64 10.63
C LEU A 297 -16.82 3.08 10.58
N PHE A 298 -17.36 3.91 9.69
CA PHE A 298 -17.01 5.33 9.60
C PHE A 298 -17.23 6.08 10.91
N SER A 299 -18.32 5.78 11.62
CA SER A 299 -18.60 6.33 12.96
C SER A 299 -17.63 5.80 14.01
N GLN A 300 -17.36 4.49 14.03
CA GLN A 300 -16.42 3.84 14.96
C GLN A 300 -14.99 4.36 14.81
N LEU A 301 -14.56 4.69 13.59
CA LEU A 301 -13.28 5.35 13.32
C LEU A 301 -13.25 6.83 13.76
N GLY A 302 -14.36 7.35 14.32
CA GLY A 302 -14.50 8.74 14.75
C GLY A 302 -14.56 9.74 13.59
N LEU A 303 -14.79 9.28 12.36
CA LEU A 303 -14.83 10.14 11.16
C LEU A 303 -16.13 10.94 11.06
N ALA A 304 -17.19 10.52 11.75
CA ALA A 304 -18.44 11.25 11.85
C ALA A 304 -18.37 12.47 12.80
N GLY A 305 -17.30 12.61 13.58
CA GLY A 305 -17.15 13.70 14.54
C GLY A 305 -16.94 15.07 13.89
N TRP A 306 -17.54 16.11 14.48
CA TRP A 306 -17.40 17.50 14.02
C TRP A 306 -15.93 17.95 13.88
N GLU A 307 -15.08 17.54 14.82
CA GLU A 307 -13.65 17.85 14.84
C GLU A 307 -12.93 17.47 13.54
N ARG A 308 -13.37 16.41 12.86
CA ARG A 308 -12.77 15.90 11.62
C ARG A 308 -13.22 16.65 10.38
N ARG A 309 -14.33 17.40 10.44
CA ARG A 309 -14.96 18.03 9.26
C ARG A 309 -14.02 18.98 8.51
N SER A 310 -13.09 19.65 9.19
CA SER A 310 -12.13 20.56 8.54
C SER A 310 -11.22 19.87 7.52
N GLN A 311 -10.86 18.61 7.78
CA GLN A 311 -9.93 17.81 6.96
C GLN A 311 -10.66 16.79 6.09
N LEU A 312 -11.86 16.38 6.50
CA LEU A 312 -12.67 15.35 5.85
C LEU A 312 -13.64 15.92 4.82
N HIS A 313 -13.55 15.46 3.57
CA HIS A 313 -14.42 15.90 2.47
C HIS A 313 -14.84 14.73 1.60
N LEU A 314 -15.94 14.89 0.87
CA LEU A 314 -16.33 13.96 -0.20
C LEU A 314 -15.64 14.35 -1.50
N LEU A 315 -15.53 13.38 -2.41
CA LEU A 315 -15.07 13.63 -3.77
C LEU A 315 -16.24 13.89 -4.73
N SER A 316 -16.11 14.93 -5.52
CA SER A 316 -16.99 15.31 -6.62
C SER A 316 -16.92 14.26 -7.74
N LYS A 317 -17.95 13.43 -7.78
CA LYS A 317 -18.09 12.31 -8.71
C LYS A 317 -18.27 12.81 -10.15
N ASN A 318 -17.25 12.67 -11.00
CA ASN A 318 -17.31 13.03 -12.42
C ASN A 318 -16.24 12.28 -13.24
N GLU A 319 -16.37 12.26 -14.58
CA GLU A 319 -15.43 11.53 -15.45
C GLU A 319 -13.98 12.02 -15.34
N LYS A 320 -13.77 13.29 -14.98
CA LYS A 320 -12.43 13.81 -14.80
C LYS A 320 -11.77 13.19 -13.56
N LEU A 321 -12.50 13.05 -12.45
CA LEU A 321 -12.05 12.32 -11.27
C LEU A 321 -11.67 10.89 -11.63
N LEU A 322 -12.50 10.21 -12.42
CA LEU A 322 -12.24 8.83 -12.85
C LEU A 322 -10.90 8.69 -13.59
N ARG A 323 -10.63 9.58 -14.54
CA ARG A 323 -9.36 9.61 -15.28
C ARG A 323 -8.18 9.90 -14.37
N GLU A 324 -8.30 10.85 -13.45
CA GLU A 324 -7.24 11.19 -12.51
C GLU A 324 -6.97 10.06 -11.50
N LEU A 325 -8.00 9.35 -11.02
CA LEU A 325 -7.87 8.16 -10.16
C LEU A 325 -7.17 7.01 -10.90
N ARG A 326 -7.55 6.73 -12.16
CA ARG A 326 -6.86 5.71 -12.99
C ARG A 326 -5.38 6.06 -13.20
N ASN A 327 -5.08 7.34 -13.44
CA ASN A 327 -3.70 7.81 -13.55
C ASN A 327 -2.94 7.64 -12.22
N LEU A 328 -3.57 7.98 -11.09
CA LEU A 328 -2.98 7.78 -9.78
C LEU A 328 -2.70 6.30 -9.50
N ASP A 329 -3.64 5.39 -9.82
CA ASP A 329 -3.48 3.96 -9.55
C ASP A 329 -2.42 3.29 -10.45
N THR A 330 -2.12 3.86 -11.62
CA THR A 330 -1.10 3.34 -12.57
C THR A 330 0.30 3.90 -12.33
N GLN A 331 0.43 4.93 -11.49
CA GLN A 331 1.73 5.50 -11.16
C GLN A 331 2.61 4.52 -10.38
N ARG A 332 3.91 4.57 -10.66
CA ARG A 332 4.88 3.70 -10.02
C ARG A 332 5.00 4.05 -8.54
N CYS A 333 4.99 3.02 -7.71
CA CYS A 333 5.15 3.13 -6.26
C CYS A 333 6.62 2.91 -5.82
N ARG A 334 7.50 2.57 -6.77
CA ARG A 334 8.92 2.32 -6.57
C ARG A 334 9.74 2.98 -7.66
N GLU A 335 10.99 3.27 -7.33
CA GLU A 335 12.00 3.57 -8.32
C GLU A 335 12.26 2.32 -9.20
N THR A 336 12.52 2.48 -10.48
CA THR A 336 12.58 1.34 -11.42
C THR A 336 13.79 1.46 -12.32
N HIS A 337 14.64 0.45 -12.46
CA HIS A 337 15.85 0.49 -13.27
C HIS A 337 15.88 -0.65 -14.29
N LYS A 338 16.38 -0.37 -15.48
CA LYS A 338 16.68 -1.34 -16.55
C LYS A 338 18.18 -1.25 -16.84
N ILE A 339 18.85 -2.39 -16.83
CA ILE A 339 20.31 -2.47 -16.94
C ILE A 339 20.65 -3.61 -17.89
N ALA A 340 21.46 -3.32 -18.91
CA ALA A 340 21.92 -4.32 -19.86
C ALA A 340 23.05 -5.16 -19.26
N VAL A 341 23.03 -6.46 -19.51
CA VAL A 341 24.13 -7.38 -19.17
C VAL A 341 24.55 -8.16 -20.40
N VAL A 342 25.84 -8.10 -20.74
CA VAL A 342 26.40 -8.71 -21.95
C VAL A 342 27.55 -9.62 -21.58
N TYR A 343 27.56 -10.82 -22.15
CA TYR A 343 28.64 -11.80 -22.01
C TYR A 343 29.51 -11.81 -23.27
N VAL A 344 30.83 -11.70 -23.08
CA VAL A 344 31.85 -11.74 -24.14
C VAL A 344 32.79 -12.91 -23.86
N ALA A 345 32.70 -13.96 -24.68
CA ALA A 345 33.54 -15.13 -24.57
C ALA A 345 34.96 -14.87 -25.09
N GLU A 346 35.88 -15.80 -24.80
CA GLU A 346 37.23 -15.77 -25.34
C GLU A 346 37.22 -15.71 -26.88
N GLY A 347 38.09 -14.90 -27.46
CA GLY A 347 38.20 -14.71 -28.92
C GLY A 347 37.09 -13.89 -29.60
N GLN A 348 36.01 -13.50 -28.89
CA GLN A 348 34.94 -12.70 -29.50
C GLN A 348 35.30 -11.22 -29.61
N GLU A 349 35.16 -10.65 -30.81
CA GLU A 349 35.50 -9.24 -31.08
C GLU A 349 34.43 -8.48 -31.88
N ASP A 350 33.45 -9.19 -32.42
CA ASP A 350 32.39 -8.64 -33.25
C ASP A 350 31.02 -8.69 -32.54
N LYS A 351 30.17 -7.71 -32.86
CA LYS A 351 28.83 -7.58 -32.29
C LYS A 351 27.98 -8.83 -32.47
N SER A 352 28.05 -9.43 -33.65
CA SER A 352 27.15 -10.53 -34.03
C SER A 352 27.46 -11.79 -33.22
N SER A 353 28.74 -12.15 -33.06
CA SER A 353 29.15 -13.29 -32.24
C SER A 353 28.76 -13.10 -30.78
N ILE A 354 29.02 -11.93 -30.20
CA ILE A 354 28.70 -11.61 -28.80
C ILE A 354 27.18 -11.71 -28.55
N LEU A 355 26.35 -11.12 -29.41
CA LEU A 355 24.90 -11.13 -29.24
C LEU A 355 24.24 -12.47 -29.61
N SER A 356 24.96 -13.35 -30.31
CA SER A 356 24.49 -14.71 -30.61
C SER A 356 24.58 -15.67 -29.43
N ASN A 357 25.39 -15.35 -28.41
CA ASN A 357 25.55 -16.17 -27.19
C ASN A 357 24.20 -16.46 -26.52
N THR A 358 23.97 -17.74 -26.21
CA THR A 358 22.79 -18.27 -25.50
C THR A 358 23.10 -18.71 -24.07
N CYS A 359 24.37 -18.95 -23.75
CA CYS A 359 24.86 -19.23 -22.41
C CYS A 359 26.19 -18.51 -22.17
N GLY A 360 26.58 -18.39 -20.91
CA GLY A 360 27.93 -17.95 -20.52
C GLY A 360 28.71 -19.05 -19.81
N SER A 361 29.84 -18.66 -19.22
CA SER A 361 30.63 -19.55 -18.37
C SER A 361 29.96 -19.82 -17.02
N GLN A 362 30.47 -20.79 -16.27
CA GLN A 362 30.01 -21.05 -14.90
C GLN A 362 30.15 -19.81 -14.00
N ALA A 363 31.30 -19.13 -14.05
CA ALA A 363 31.54 -17.95 -13.22
C ALA A 363 30.60 -16.79 -13.58
N TYR A 364 30.26 -16.64 -14.87
CA TYR A 364 29.25 -15.69 -15.32
C TYR A 364 27.86 -16.02 -14.76
N GLU A 365 27.43 -17.28 -14.83
CA GLU A 365 26.12 -17.70 -14.30
C GLU A 365 26.05 -17.56 -12.77
N GLU A 366 27.13 -17.87 -12.05
CA GLU A 366 27.25 -17.62 -10.60
C GLU A 366 27.14 -16.12 -10.27
N PHE A 367 27.76 -15.25 -11.08
CA PHE A 367 27.62 -13.81 -10.94
C PHE A 367 26.19 -13.34 -11.17
N ILE A 368 25.50 -13.82 -12.22
CA ILE A 368 24.10 -13.49 -12.49
C ILE A 368 23.20 -13.92 -11.32
N ALA A 369 23.40 -15.12 -10.78
CA ALA A 369 22.67 -15.62 -9.62
C ALA A 369 22.88 -14.77 -8.35
N GLY A 370 24.08 -14.22 -8.15
CA GLY A 370 24.34 -13.26 -7.07
C GLY A 370 23.83 -11.85 -7.36
N LEU A 371 23.63 -11.51 -8.64
CA LEU A 371 23.21 -10.18 -9.08
C LEU A 371 21.72 -9.96 -8.83
N ALA A 372 20.88 -10.97 -9.02
CA ALA A 372 19.44 -10.85 -8.88
C ALA A 372 18.75 -12.23 -8.87
N TRP A 373 17.48 -12.28 -8.45
CA TRP A 373 16.67 -13.50 -8.50
C TRP A 373 16.17 -13.76 -9.91
N GLU A 374 16.26 -14.99 -10.39
CA GLU A 374 15.66 -15.37 -11.67
C GLU A 374 14.13 -15.35 -11.55
N VAL A 375 13.45 -14.63 -12.46
CA VAL A 375 11.98 -14.61 -12.52
C VAL A 375 11.48 -15.02 -13.90
N GLU A 376 10.33 -15.69 -13.95
CA GLU A 376 9.63 -16.03 -15.20
C GLU A 376 8.81 -14.84 -15.68
N LEU A 377 9.06 -14.38 -16.91
CA LEU A 377 8.44 -13.17 -17.45
C LEU A 377 6.92 -13.30 -17.65
N GLU A 378 6.42 -14.51 -17.93
CA GLU A 378 5.01 -14.78 -18.15
C GLU A 378 4.19 -14.45 -16.89
N SER A 379 4.62 -14.97 -15.73
CA SER A 379 3.94 -14.86 -14.44
C SER A 379 4.40 -13.65 -13.59
N HIS A 380 5.54 -13.03 -13.90
CA HIS A 380 6.12 -11.96 -13.08
C HIS A 380 5.22 -10.73 -12.96
N THR A 381 4.87 -10.30 -11.75
CA THR A 381 3.94 -9.18 -11.51
C THR A 381 4.60 -7.82 -11.29
N GLY A 382 5.94 -7.77 -11.24
CA GLY A 382 6.72 -6.55 -11.01
C GLY A 382 7.10 -5.79 -12.29
N PHE A 383 8.07 -4.89 -12.16
CA PHE A 383 8.58 -4.06 -13.24
C PHE A 383 9.28 -4.88 -14.34
N LEU A 384 8.72 -4.87 -15.55
CA LEU A 384 9.25 -5.62 -16.70
C LEU A 384 10.29 -4.88 -17.55
N GLY A 385 10.52 -3.58 -17.33
CA GLY A 385 11.53 -2.82 -18.10
C GLY A 385 11.41 -2.90 -19.63
N GLY A 386 10.21 -3.11 -20.15
CA GLY A 386 9.94 -3.27 -21.58
C GLY A 386 10.01 -4.71 -22.11
N LEU A 387 10.44 -5.68 -21.28
CA LEU A 387 10.34 -7.10 -21.63
C LEU A 387 8.87 -7.55 -21.70
N GLN A 388 8.59 -8.54 -22.53
CA GLN A 388 7.24 -8.99 -22.84
C GLN A 388 6.94 -10.36 -22.20
N ARG A 389 5.68 -10.55 -21.77
CA ARG A 389 5.19 -11.81 -21.19
C ARG A 389 5.01 -12.94 -22.20
N ASN A 390 5.00 -12.63 -23.49
CA ASN A 390 4.71 -13.55 -24.59
C ASN A 390 5.95 -14.33 -25.09
N LYS A 391 7.00 -14.43 -24.28
CA LYS A 391 8.27 -15.12 -24.58
C LYS A 391 9.11 -14.52 -25.73
N SER A 392 8.66 -13.43 -26.35
CA SER A 392 9.40 -12.78 -27.46
C SER A 392 10.72 -12.15 -27.03
N THR A 393 10.85 -11.80 -25.75
CA THR A 393 12.05 -11.20 -25.16
C THR A 393 12.80 -12.14 -24.21
N GLY A 394 12.51 -13.45 -24.29
CA GLY A 394 13.01 -14.47 -23.36
C GLY A 394 11.91 -15.03 -22.47
N GLU A 395 12.21 -16.14 -21.80
CA GLU A 395 11.29 -16.77 -20.85
C GLU A 395 11.51 -16.25 -19.43
N THR A 396 12.77 -15.94 -19.09
CA THR A 396 13.18 -15.48 -17.76
C THR A 396 14.05 -14.22 -17.86
N ALA A 397 14.15 -13.51 -16.74
CA ALA A 397 15.12 -12.44 -16.56
C ALA A 397 15.52 -12.34 -15.08
N PRO A 398 16.76 -11.93 -14.76
CA PRO A 398 17.12 -11.59 -13.40
C PRO A 398 16.44 -10.29 -12.96
N TYR A 399 15.86 -10.32 -11.77
CA TYR A 399 15.11 -9.24 -11.16
C TYR A 399 15.50 -9.06 -9.69
N TYR A 400 15.65 -7.80 -9.27
CA TYR A 400 15.95 -7.42 -7.90
C TYR A 400 14.97 -6.36 -7.42
N ALA A 401 14.53 -6.45 -6.17
CA ALA A 401 13.62 -5.48 -5.60
C ALA A 401 13.87 -5.27 -4.11
N THR A 402 13.50 -4.07 -3.66
CA THR A 402 13.36 -3.69 -2.25
C THR A 402 12.01 -3.00 -2.08
N SER A 403 11.72 -2.51 -0.87
CA SER A 403 10.53 -1.66 -0.63
C SER A 403 10.54 -0.36 -1.44
N PHE A 404 11.69 0.12 -1.90
CA PHE A 404 11.80 1.44 -2.56
C PHE A 404 12.15 1.37 -4.05
N LEU A 405 12.68 0.25 -4.52
CA LEU A 405 13.13 0.14 -5.91
C LEU A 405 12.94 -1.26 -6.50
N GLU A 406 12.90 -1.31 -7.83
CA GLU A 406 12.90 -2.51 -8.66
C GLU A 406 13.96 -2.37 -9.75
N VAL A 407 14.61 -3.47 -10.10
CA VAL A 407 15.61 -3.56 -11.15
C VAL A 407 15.33 -4.81 -11.96
N ILE A 408 15.27 -4.66 -13.27
CA ILE A 408 15.28 -5.80 -14.19
C ILE A 408 16.52 -5.73 -15.06
N PHE A 409 17.19 -6.87 -15.19
CA PHE A 409 18.40 -6.98 -15.97
C PHE A 409 18.06 -7.52 -17.36
N HIS A 410 18.41 -6.75 -18.38
CA HIS A 410 18.33 -7.17 -19.78
C HIS A 410 19.57 -8.02 -20.06
N VAL A 411 19.50 -9.31 -19.73
CA VAL A 411 20.61 -10.24 -19.91
C VAL A 411 20.61 -10.79 -21.33
N ALA A 412 21.66 -10.49 -22.09
CA ALA A 412 21.78 -10.91 -23.47
C ALA A 412 21.61 -12.43 -23.62
N THR A 413 22.24 -13.25 -22.77
CA THR A 413 22.13 -14.72 -22.88
C THR A 413 20.72 -15.27 -22.61
N ARG A 414 19.82 -14.51 -21.96
CA ARG A 414 18.42 -14.90 -21.74
C ARG A 414 17.47 -14.44 -22.86
N MET A 415 17.95 -13.59 -23.78
CA MET A 415 17.15 -13.08 -24.90
C MET A 415 17.35 -13.92 -26.18
N PRO A 416 16.26 -14.25 -26.90
CA PRO A 416 16.32 -15.03 -28.14
C PRO A 416 17.22 -14.39 -29.21
N SER A 417 17.96 -15.22 -29.94
CA SER A 417 18.89 -14.81 -31.00
C SER A 417 18.78 -15.68 -32.28
N SER A 418 17.77 -16.54 -32.39
CA SER A 418 17.63 -17.52 -33.48
C SER A 418 17.20 -16.90 -34.82
N SER A 419 16.48 -15.78 -34.79
CA SER A 419 16.03 -15.07 -35.98
C SER A 419 16.60 -13.65 -36.03
N GLN A 420 16.71 -13.07 -37.24
CA GLN A 420 17.16 -11.69 -37.40
C GLN A 420 16.26 -10.70 -36.64
N GLU A 421 14.94 -10.95 -36.62
CA GLU A 421 13.99 -10.14 -35.86
C GLU A 421 14.26 -10.22 -34.35
N SER A 422 14.50 -11.42 -33.81
CA SER A 422 14.83 -11.60 -32.39
C SER A 422 16.13 -10.90 -32.00
N LEU A 423 17.15 -10.96 -32.87
CA LEU A 423 18.43 -10.28 -32.66
C LEU A 423 18.27 -8.75 -32.69
N LEU A 424 17.38 -8.23 -33.54
CA LEU A 424 17.03 -6.81 -33.56
C LEU A 424 16.31 -6.39 -32.27
N GLN A 425 15.37 -7.19 -31.76
CA GLN A 425 14.71 -6.94 -30.48
C GLN A 425 15.72 -6.96 -29.32
N LYS A 426 16.59 -7.97 -29.27
CA LYS A 426 17.70 -8.07 -28.32
C LYS A 426 18.60 -6.83 -28.35
N THR A 427 19.00 -6.40 -29.55
CA THR A 427 19.78 -5.17 -29.75
C THR A 427 19.02 -3.93 -29.30
N ARG A 428 17.70 -3.87 -29.53
CA ARG A 428 16.85 -2.74 -29.13
C ARG A 428 16.74 -2.62 -27.60
N HIS A 429 16.57 -3.73 -26.89
CA HIS A 429 16.51 -3.70 -25.43
C HIS A 429 17.86 -3.28 -24.85
N LEU A 430 18.92 -4.04 -25.15
CA LEU A 430 20.27 -3.76 -24.67
C LEU A 430 20.75 -2.37 -25.07
N GLY A 431 20.53 -1.98 -26.32
CA GLY A 431 21.02 -0.73 -26.88
C GLY A 431 20.33 0.51 -26.32
N ASN A 432 19.13 0.39 -25.73
CA ASN A 432 18.40 1.53 -25.15
C ASN A 432 18.62 1.69 -23.65
N ASP A 433 19.48 0.89 -23.03
CA ASP A 433 19.78 0.98 -21.61
C ASP A 433 20.93 1.96 -21.35
N GLU A 434 20.80 2.75 -20.29
CA GLU A 434 21.78 3.78 -19.97
C GLU A 434 23.03 3.20 -19.30
N VAL A 435 22.89 2.04 -18.67
CA VAL A 435 23.95 1.35 -17.93
C VAL A 435 24.13 -0.04 -18.51
N HIS A 436 25.36 -0.35 -18.91
CA HIS A 436 25.74 -1.67 -19.40
C HIS A 436 26.74 -2.32 -18.45
N ILE A 437 26.46 -3.56 -18.06
CA ILE A 437 27.39 -4.46 -17.41
C ILE A 437 27.92 -5.43 -18.47
N VAL A 438 29.23 -5.54 -18.60
CA VAL A 438 29.87 -6.45 -19.55
C VAL A 438 30.74 -7.43 -18.77
N TRP A 439 30.44 -8.71 -18.87
CA TRP A 439 31.33 -9.78 -18.42
C TRP A 439 32.23 -10.19 -19.58
N SER A 440 33.55 -10.06 -19.42
CA SER A 440 34.49 -10.35 -20.50
C SER A 440 35.55 -11.35 -20.07
N GLU A 441 35.56 -12.49 -20.77
CA GLU A 441 36.61 -13.52 -20.67
C GLU A 441 37.60 -13.41 -21.84
N HIS A 442 37.43 -12.40 -22.68
CA HIS A 442 38.35 -12.10 -23.74
C HIS A 442 39.66 -11.54 -23.17
N SER A 443 40.78 -11.90 -23.78
CA SER A 443 42.12 -11.55 -23.31
C SER A 443 42.47 -10.06 -23.43
N ARG A 444 41.64 -9.27 -24.14
CA ARG A 444 41.86 -7.84 -24.37
C ARG A 444 40.72 -7.02 -23.78
N ASP A 445 41.02 -5.77 -23.46
CA ASP A 445 40.03 -4.85 -22.94
C ASP A 445 38.84 -4.66 -23.89
N TYR A 446 37.66 -4.52 -23.30
CA TYR A 446 36.41 -4.40 -24.00
C TYR A 446 36.31 -2.99 -24.54
N ARG A 447 36.06 -2.89 -25.84
CA ARG A 447 35.94 -1.61 -26.51
C ARG A 447 34.47 -1.23 -26.58
N ARG A 448 34.14 -0.06 -26.06
CA ARG A 448 32.79 0.53 -26.11
C ARG A 448 32.17 0.57 -27.51
N GLY A 449 32.98 0.64 -28.56
CA GLY A 449 32.53 0.63 -29.96
C GLY A 449 32.06 -0.72 -30.51
N ILE A 450 32.24 -1.83 -29.78
CA ILE A 450 31.84 -3.17 -30.25
C ILE A 450 30.31 -3.27 -30.38
N ILE A 451 29.58 -2.80 -29.36
CA ILE A 451 28.13 -2.63 -29.42
C ILE A 451 27.84 -1.13 -29.48
N PRO A 452 27.77 -0.53 -30.68
CA PRO A 452 27.56 0.90 -30.81
C PRO A 452 26.15 1.26 -30.35
N THR A 453 26.08 2.16 -29.37
CA THR A 453 24.84 2.80 -28.91
C THR A 453 25.14 4.19 -28.38
N GLU A 454 24.21 5.12 -28.62
CA GLU A 454 24.24 6.47 -28.06
C GLU A 454 23.78 6.50 -26.60
N PHE A 455 23.02 5.50 -26.16
CA PHE A 455 22.33 5.49 -24.87
C PHE A 455 23.18 4.99 -23.70
N CYS A 456 24.16 4.10 -23.93
CA CYS A 456 25.02 3.53 -22.88
C CYS A 456 25.87 4.60 -22.19
N ASP A 457 25.34 5.44 -21.31
CA ASP A 457 26.10 6.52 -20.67
C ASP A 457 27.15 6.00 -19.67
N VAL A 458 26.93 4.80 -19.12
CA VAL A 458 27.83 4.13 -18.17
C VAL A 458 28.08 2.68 -18.60
N LEU A 459 29.33 2.27 -18.52
CA LEU A 459 29.82 0.94 -18.85
C LEU A 459 30.65 0.39 -17.69
N ILE A 460 30.23 -0.74 -17.13
CA ILE A 460 30.92 -1.48 -16.07
C ILE A 460 31.40 -2.79 -16.69
N VAL A 461 32.70 -2.96 -16.86
CA VAL A 461 33.28 -4.19 -17.44
C VAL A 461 33.96 -5.00 -16.36
N ILE A 462 33.65 -6.29 -16.29
CA ILE A 462 34.15 -7.25 -15.31
C ILE A 462 35.05 -8.24 -16.04
N TYR A 463 36.29 -8.36 -15.55
CA TYR A 463 37.29 -9.31 -16.03
C TYR A 463 37.62 -10.31 -14.93
N PRO A 464 37.32 -11.61 -15.12
CA PRO A 464 37.77 -12.65 -14.21
C PRO A 464 39.31 -12.70 -14.14
N LEU A 465 39.83 -12.79 -12.91
CA LEU A 465 41.24 -13.01 -12.62
C LEU A 465 41.43 -14.38 -11.94
N PRO A 466 42.67 -14.88 -11.82
CA PRO A 466 42.97 -16.03 -10.97
C PRO A 466 42.51 -15.82 -9.52
N ASN A 467 42.26 -16.92 -8.80
CA ASN A 467 41.88 -16.94 -7.39
C ASN A 467 40.55 -16.24 -7.05
N ARG A 468 39.56 -16.28 -7.96
CA ARG A 468 38.22 -15.70 -7.75
C ARG A 468 38.21 -14.20 -7.47
N LEU A 469 39.23 -13.50 -7.95
CA LEU A 469 39.26 -12.05 -7.99
C LEU A 469 38.75 -11.56 -9.34
N TYR A 470 38.26 -10.33 -9.36
CA TYR A 470 37.73 -9.70 -10.55
C TYR A 470 38.23 -8.28 -10.66
N ARG A 471 38.77 -7.93 -11.83
CA ARG A 471 39.10 -6.55 -12.17
C ARG A 471 37.86 -5.90 -12.77
N VAL A 472 37.42 -4.79 -12.20
CA VAL A 472 36.27 -4.03 -12.68
C VAL A 472 36.74 -2.69 -13.23
N GLN A 473 36.44 -2.46 -14.51
CA GLN A 473 36.69 -1.21 -15.21
C GLN A 473 35.37 -0.44 -15.31
N VAL A 474 35.37 0.83 -14.90
CA VAL A 474 34.18 1.68 -14.91
C VAL A 474 34.44 2.87 -15.82
N SER A 475 33.70 2.94 -16.92
CA SER A 475 33.73 4.04 -17.87
C SER A 475 32.39 4.76 -17.88
N ARG A 476 32.40 6.09 -17.84
CA ARG A 476 31.22 6.94 -17.92
C ARG A 476 31.45 8.07 -18.90
N LYS A 477 30.38 8.58 -19.53
CA LYS A 477 30.47 9.85 -20.24
C LYS A 477 30.79 10.99 -19.26
N SER A 478 31.39 12.06 -19.78
CA SER A 478 31.95 13.13 -18.96
C SER A 478 30.90 13.86 -18.12
N GLU A 479 29.66 13.90 -18.61
CA GLU A 479 28.55 14.63 -18.02
C GLU A 479 27.96 13.88 -16.82
N VAL A 480 28.04 12.55 -16.80
CA VAL A 480 27.47 11.73 -15.71
C VAL A 480 28.26 11.96 -14.41
N PRO A 481 27.62 12.31 -13.29
CA PRO A 481 28.31 12.45 -11.99
C PRO A 481 28.99 11.16 -11.53
N TYR A 482 29.83 11.26 -10.49
CA TYR A 482 30.30 10.06 -9.80
C TYR A 482 29.14 9.34 -9.10
N PHE A 483 29.20 8.01 -9.09
CA PHE A 483 28.17 7.14 -8.55
C PHE A 483 28.79 5.87 -7.99
N GLY A 484 28.04 5.19 -7.12
CA GLY A 484 28.32 3.81 -6.72
C GLY A 484 29.58 3.61 -5.88
N PRO A 485 29.75 2.41 -5.31
CA PRO A 485 30.96 2.04 -4.58
C PRO A 485 32.13 1.62 -5.49
N LEU A 486 31.88 1.19 -6.73
CA LEU A 486 32.94 0.75 -7.65
C LEU A 486 33.57 1.93 -8.39
N PHE A 487 34.89 1.88 -8.54
CA PHE A 487 35.68 2.85 -9.32
C PHE A 487 36.51 2.12 -10.38
N ASN A 488 37.10 2.88 -11.29
CA ASN A 488 37.88 2.35 -12.40
C ASN A 488 39.13 1.58 -11.91
N GLU A 489 39.39 0.41 -12.49
CA GLU A 489 40.47 -0.52 -12.10
C GLU A 489 40.35 -1.06 -10.66
N SER A 490 39.13 -1.21 -10.14
CA SER A 490 38.92 -1.84 -8.83
C SER A 490 39.12 -3.36 -8.92
N ILE A 491 39.66 -3.97 -7.85
CA ILE A 491 39.78 -5.42 -7.72
C ILE A 491 38.84 -5.88 -6.61
N VAL A 492 38.00 -6.86 -6.90
CA VAL A 492 36.88 -7.27 -6.06
C VAL A 492 36.85 -8.80 -5.93
N ASP A 493 36.49 -9.29 -4.74
CA ASP A 493 36.29 -10.71 -4.42
C ASP A 493 34.94 -11.23 -4.91
N ASP A 494 34.84 -12.53 -5.22
CA ASP A 494 33.63 -13.19 -5.75
C ASP A 494 32.39 -12.94 -4.89
N LYS A 495 32.51 -13.00 -3.57
CA LYS A 495 31.36 -12.91 -2.65
C LYS A 495 30.67 -11.55 -2.67
N VAL A 496 31.41 -10.48 -2.89
CA VAL A 496 30.89 -9.10 -2.82
C VAL A 496 30.65 -8.48 -4.20
N LEU A 497 31.24 -9.06 -5.25
CA LEU A 497 31.16 -8.53 -6.62
C LEU A 497 29.71 -8.29 -7.09
N PRO A 498 28.76 -9.25 -7.02
CA PRO A 498 27.43 -9.03 -7.55
C PRO A 498 26.68 -7.89 -6.83
N GLY A 499 26.82 -7.81 -5.50
CA GLY A 499 26.22 -6.74 -4.69
C GLY A 499 26.80 -5.36 -5.02
N LEU A 500 28.12 -5.25 -5.16
CA LEU A 500 28.80 -4.00 -5.50
C LEU A 500 28.49 -3.54 -6.93
N VAL A 501 28.43 -4.47 -7.90
CA VAL A 501 28.06 -4.16 -9.28
C VAL A 501 26.61 -3.70 -9.34
N ARG A 502 25.68 -4.41 -8.68
CA ARG A 502 24.27 -3.99 -8.58
C ARG A 502 24.12 -2.59 -7.98
N ALA A 503 24.76 -2.33 -6.85
CA ALA A 503 24.72 -1.02 -6.19
C ALA A 503 25.29 0.09 -7.09
N SER A 504 26.40 -0.20 -7.79
CA SER A 504 27.03 0.75 -8.71
C SER A 504 26.16 1.04 -9.92
N ALA A 505 25.54 0.01 -10.51
CA ALA A 505 24.70 0.16 -11.68
C ALA A 505 23.38 0.89 -11.36
N ILE A 506 22.78 0.66 -10.19
CA ILE A 506 21.64 1.44 -9.69
C ILE A 506 22.05 2.91 -9.48
N GLY A 507 23.19 3.12 -8.80
CA GLY A 507 23.75 4.47 -8.58
C GLY A 507 24.02 5.22 -9.90
N ALA A 508 24.56 4.53 -10.91
CA ALA A 508 24.79 5.05 -12.24
C ALA A 508 23.49 5.49 -12.92
N SER A 509 22.46 4.64 -12.89
CA SER A 509 21.15 4.93 -13.45
C SER A 509 20.50 6.15 -12.77
N ARG A 510 20.60 6.25 -11.44
CA ARG A 510 20.17 7.43 -10.66
C ARG A 510 20.90 8.70 -11.06
N ALA A 511 22.23 8.65 -11.09
CA ALA A 511 23.07 9.79 -11.45
C ALA A 511 22.77 10.29 -12.86
N LYS A 512 22.50 9.37 -13.80
CA LYS A 512 22.09 9.74 -15.15
C LYS A 512 20.70 10.39 -15.18
N ARG A 513 19.73 9.84 -14.45
CA ARG A 513 18.36 10.38 -14.38
C ARG A 513 18.28 11.76 -13.77
N SER A 514 19.09 12.05 -12.74
CA SER A 514 19.12 13.37 -12.14
C SER A 514 19.55 14.48 -13.10
N MET A 515 20.14 14.13 -14.24
CA MET A 515 20.50 15.08 -15.29
C MET A 515 19.38 15.35 -16.30
N LEU A 516 18.30 14.56 -16.30
CA LEU A 516 17.19 14.76 -17.23
C LEU A 516 16.44 16.05 -16.86
N PRO A 517 16.21 16.97 -17.82
CA PRO A 517 15.45 18.18 -17.55
C PRO A 517 14.07 17.87 -16.99
N PHE A 518 13.68 18.56 -15.92
CA PHE A 518 12.39 18.38 -15.24
C PHE A 518 12.15 16.99 -14.64
N TYR A 519 13.21 16.17 -14.48
CA TYR A 519 13.10 14.89 -13.79
C TYR A 519 12.59 15.08 -12.36
N GLN A 520 11.62 14.26 -11.99
CA GLN A 520 11.06 14.20 -10.65
C GLN A 520 11.08 12.75 -10.20
N ASN A 521 11.28 12.57 -8.89
CA ASN A 521 11.18 11.24 -8.33
C ASN A 521 9.72 10.76 -8.38
N TYR A 522 9.54 9.45 -8.46
CA TYR A 522 8.20 8.83 -8.58
C TYR A 522 7.24 9.26 -7.46
N TYR A 523 7.75 9.45 -6.24
CA TYR A 523 6.94 9.91 -5.11
C TYR A 523 6.54 11.39 -5.24
N GLU A 524 7.35 12.24 -5.86
CA GLU A 524 7.00 13.65 -6.11
C GLU A 524 5.90 13.76 -7.16
N GLU A 525 5.99 13.01 -8.25
CA GLU A 525 4.96 12.96 -9.30
C GLU A 525 3.63 12.46 -8.73
N ARG A 526 3.69 11.44 -7.87
CA ARG A 526 2.52 10.90 -7.18
C ARG A 526 1.93 11.90 -6.19
N ALA A 527 2.76 12.55 -5.37
CA ALA A 527 2.31 13.58 -4.42
C ALA A 527 1.56 14.72 -5.15
N LYS A 528 2.11 15.21 -6.26
CA LYS A 528 1.47 16.26 -7.07
C LYS A 528 0.17 15.80 -7.71
N SER A 529 0.11 14.55 -8.15
CA SER A 529 -1.10 13.96 -8.72
C SER A 529 -2.19 13.84 -7.66
N LEU A 530 -1.83 13.37 -6.46
CA LEU A 530 -2.73 13.27 -5.31
C LEU A 530 -3.25 14.65 -4.87
N GLU A 531 -2.37 15.63 -4.73
CA GLU A 531 -2.74 17.01 -4.41
C GLU A 531 -3.66 17.61 -5.49
N THR A 532 -3.39 17.31 -6.77
CA THR A 532 -4.22 17.77 -7.89
C THR A 532 -5.63 17.19 -7.80
N VAL A 533 -5.75 15.89 -7.51
CA VAL A 533 -7.05 15.23 -7.32
C VAL A 533 -7.80 15.87 -6.17
N VAL A 534 -7.17 15.99 -5.00
CA VAL A 534 -7.79 16.59 -3.80
C VAL A 534 -8.21 18.03 -4.09
N ARG A 535 -7.36 18.85 -4.72
CA ARG A 535 -7.65 20.25 -5.01
C ARG A 535 -8.79 20.42 -6.03
N ASN A 536 -8.83 19.59 -7.07
CA ASN A 536 -9.79 19.72 -8.16
C ASN A 536 -11.14 19.08 -7.86
N HIS A 537 -11.17 18.04 -7.03
CA HIS A 537 -12.33 17.17 -6.85
C HIS A 537 -12.88 17.14 -5.42
N LYS A 538 -12.30 17.88 -4.48
CA LYS A 538 -12.90 18.04 -3.15
C LYS A 538 -14.23 18.80 -3.23
N ASP A 539 -15.30 18.19 -2.73
CA ASP A 539 -16.60 18.84 -2.58
C ASP A 539 -16.67 19.61 -1.25
N ALA A 540 -16.86 20.93 -1.36
CA ALA A 540 -17.04 21.83 -0.22
C ALA A 540 -18.54 21.92 0.14
N THR A 541 -19.00 21.00 0.99
CA THR A 541 -20.39 20.94 1.49
C THR A 541 -20.53 21.49 2.91
N THR A 542 -21.74 21.75 3.41
CA THR A 542 -21.92 21.99 4.87
C THR A 542 -21.76 20.68 5.64
N PHE A 543 -21.75 20.73 6.98
CA PHE A 543 -21.71 19.50 7.78
C PHE A 543 -22.97 18.64 7.60
N GLU A 544 -24.13 19.27 7.51
CA GLU A 544 -25.43 18.61 7.34
C GLU A 544 -25.50 17.91 5.99
N GLU A 545 -25.08 18.60 4.93
CA GLU A 545 -25.06 18.05 3.58
C GLU A 545 -24.01 16.92 3.45
N PHE A 546 -22.82 17.11 4.01
CA PHE A 546 -21.80 16.07 4.11
C PHE A 546 -22.38 14.82 4.80
N THR A 547 -22.96 15.00 5.98
CA THR A 547 -23.53 13.90 6.77
C THR A 547 -24.65 13.21 6.00
N ALA A 548 -25.57 13.96 5.38
CA ALA A 548 -26.64 13.38 4.57
C ALA A 548 -26.11 12.51 3.42
N GLN A 549 -25.04 12.94 2.74
CA GLN A 549 -24.42 12.18 1.66
C GLN A 549 -23.60 10.98 2.15
N VAL A 550 -22.99 11.04 3.33
CA VAL A 550 -22.39 9.86 3.97
C VAL A 550 -23.48 8.86 4.38
N TYR A 551 -24.63 9.37 4.85
CA TYR A 551 -25.78 8.54 5.21
C TYR A 551 -26.43 7.87 4.00
N SER A 552 -26.37 8.52 2.83
CA SER A 552 -26.94 8.06 1.58
C SER A 552 -26.03 8.48 0.41
N PRO A 553 -25.09 7.60 -0.02
CA PRO A 553 -24.11 7.89 -1.07
C PRO A 553 -24.71 8.30 -2.42
N VAL A 554 -25.94 7.87 -2.66
CA VAL A 554 -26.77 8.24 -3.81
C VAL A 554 -28.08 8.77 -3.25
N GLN A 555 -28.30 10.08 -3.38
CA GLN A 555 -29.56 10.70 -2.99
C GLN A 555 -30.66 10.26 -3.96
N ALA A 556 -31.79 9.78 -3.44
CA ALA A 556 -32.96 9.50 -4.26
C ALA A 556 -33.44 10.79 -4.93
N THR A 557 -33.67 10.75 -6.23
CA THR A 557 -34.33 11.84 -6.96
C THR A 557 -35.72 12.02 -6.39
N SER A 558 -35.92 13.06 -5.57
CA SER A 558 -37.24 13.39 -5.04
C SER A 558 -38.21 13.66 -6.20
N PRO A 559 -39.40 13.01 -6.24
CA PRO A 559 -40.41 13.28 -7.26
C PRO A 559 -40.97 14.71 -7.19
N PHE A 560 -40.63 15.49 -6.16
CA PHE A 560 -41.07 16.87 -5.95
C PHE A 560 -40.02 17.93 -6.34
N CYS A 561 -38.90 17.54 -6.94
CA CYS A 561 -37.90 18.48 -7.45
C CYS A 561 -37.54 18.13 -8.91
N PRO A 562 -37.94 18.93 -9.91
CA PRO A 562 -37.39 18.79 -11.26
C PRO A 562 -35.91 19.15 -11.17
N GLY A 563 -35.03 18.19 -11.49
CA GLY A 563 -33.58 18.35 -11.38
C GLY A 563 -33.06 19.53 -12.23
N PRO A 564 -31.95 20.17 -11.83
CA PRO A 564 -31.29 21.13 -12.71
C PRO A 564 -30.56 20.32 -13.79
N ASN A 565 -30.97 20.48 -15.04
CA ASN A 565 -30.08 20.23 -16.16
C ASN A 565 -28.83 21.09 -15.93
N ARG A 566 -27.72 20.47 -15.54
CA ARG A 566 -26.40 21.11 -15.53
C ARG A 566 -25.92 21.29 -16.97
N SER A 567 -26.45 22.30 -17.64
CA SER A 567 -25.74 23.01 -18.70
C SER A 567 -25.07 24.25 -18.09
N SER A 568 -23.84 24.51 -18.50
CA SER A 568 -22.98 25.61 -18.08
C SER A 568 -23.70 26.95 -17.85
N GLY A 569 -23.47 27.58 -16.70
CA GLY A 569 -23.88 28.98 -16.47
C GLY A 569 -23.80 29.40 -15.00
N THR A 570 -23.25 30.58 -14.77
CA THR A 570 -22.93 31.25 -13.50
C THR A 570 -24.13 31.75 -12.67
N ASP A 571 -23.87 31.92 -11.38
CA ASP A 571 -24.55 32.75 -10.35
C ASP A 571 -25.93 32.37 -9.78
N GLY A 572 -26.02 32.47 -8.44
CA GLY A 572 -27.25 32.90 -7.75
C GLY A 572 -27.75 32.03 -6.60
N ILE A 573 -27.51 32.48 -5.37
CA ILE A 573 -28.10 32.04 -4.10
C ILE A 573 -29.63 31.92 -4.17
N ARG A 574 -30.21 30.85 -3.59
CA ARG A 574 -31.56 30.86 -2.99
C ARG A 574 -31.65 29.99 -1.73
N VAL A 575 -31.75 30.68 -0.60
CA VAL A 575 -32.20 30.14 0.70
C VAL A 575 -33.74 30.19 0.72
N TRP A 576 -34.40 29.15 1.22
CA TRP A 576 -35.80 29.22 1.63
C TRP A 576 -35.92 28.80 3.11
N PHE A 577 -36.26 29.77 3.95
CA PHE A 577 -36.81 29.53 5.28
C PHE A 577 -38.32 29.36 5.15
N ALA A 578 -38.88 28.32 5.77
CA ALA A 578 -40.32 28.21 5.99
C ALA A 578 -40.66 28.92 7.31
N ASN A 579 -41.36 30.05 7.22
CA ASN A 579 -41.98 30.71 8.36
C ASN A 579 -43.31 30.02 8.69
N ASN A 580 -43.47 29.69 9.97
CA ASN A 580 -44.77 29.45 10.60
C ASN A 580 -45.47 30.81 10.80
N GLU A 581 -46.72 30.93 10.34
CA GLU A 581 -47.59 32.06 10.67
C GLU A 581 -48.12 31.91 12.11
N SER A 582 -47.94 32.97 12.91
CA SER A 582 -48.87 33.31 13.98
C SER A 582 -49.04 34.83 14.00
N ALA A 583 -50.30 35.25 14.00
CA ALA A 583 -50.72 36.64 13.86
C ALA A 583 -50.53 37.44 15.16
N SER A 584 -50.06 38.69 15.05
CA SER A 584 -50.61 39.84 15.79
C SER A 584 -49.88 41.16 15.47
N SER A 585 -50.69 42.14 15.07
CA SER A 585 -50.65 43.59 15.31
C SER A 585 -49.33 44.39 15.39
N ASP A 586 -49.30 45.40 14.52
CA ASP A 586 -49.01 46.81 14.78
C ASP A 586 -47.60 47.42 14.63
N THR A 587 -47.67 48.65 14.08
CA THR A 587 -46.72 49.77 13.98
C THR A 587 -45.78 49.88 12.77
N ALA A 588 -45.96 51.01 12.08
CA ALA A 588 -45.17 51.56 11.00
C ALA A 588 -43.82 52.11 11.49
N LEU A 589 -42.79 52.15 10.61
CA LEU A 589 -41.88 53.29 10.41
C LEU A 589 -40.84 53.06 9.29
N HIS A 590 -40.46 54.19 8.67
CA HIS A 590 -39.58 54.41 7.51
C HIS A 590 -38.08 54.06 7.70
N GLY A 591 -37.36 53.87 6.59
CA GLY A 591 -35.89 54.11 6.49
C GLY A 591 -35.18 53.35 5.34
N ILE A 592 -35.33 53.75 4.07
CA ILE A 592 -34.31 54.41 3.22
C ILE A 592 -32.92 53.74 3.15
N SER A 593 -32.65 53.16 1.98
CA SER A 593 -31.32 52.71 1.47
C SER A 593 -30.60 53.85 0.74
N PRO A 594 -29.26 53.97 0.80
CA PRO A 594 -28.50 54.79 -0.11
C PRO A 594 -27.99 53.97 -1.31
N ARG A 595 -28.34 54.42 -2.51
CA ARG A 595 -27.75 53.99 -3.79
C ARG A 595 -26.63 54.96 -4.16
N PRO A 596 -25.57 54.52 -4.85
CA PRO A 596 -24.92 55.37 -5.85
C PRO A 596 -24.93 54.78 -7.26
N LEU A 597 -24.71 55.69 -8.21
CA LEU A 597 -25.13 55.67 -9.60
C LEU A 597 -24.22 54.90 -10.57
N LYS A 598 -24.85 54.44 -11.66
CA LYS A 598 -24.25 53.99 -12.92
C LYS A 598 -23.42 55.10 -13.59
N LYS A 599 -22.30 54.73 -14.22
CA LYS A 599 -21.69 55.50 -15.32
C LYS A 599 -21.53 54.62 -16.56
N LEU A 600 -22.01 55.18 -17.67
CA LEU A 600 -21.94 54.68 -19.05
C LEU A 600 -20.52 54.88 -19.63
N SER A 601 -20.17 54.05 -20.61
CA SER A 601 -18.92 54.10 -21.37
C SER A 601 -19.20 54.25 -22.87
N PHE A 602 -18.44 55.10 -23.56
CA PHE A 602 -18.26 55.06 -25.02
C PHE A 602 -16.85 55.56 -25.43
N LYS A 603 -16.17 54.69 -26.21
CA LYS A 603 -15.18 54.84 -27.33
C LYS A 603 -14.33 56.14 -27.46
N THR A 604 -13.06 56.12 -27.95
CA THR A 604 -12.63 55.58 -29.26
C THR A 604 -11.08 55.57 -29.46
N THR A 605 -10.55 54.56 -30.20
CA THR A 605 -9.35 54.50 -31.13
C THR A 605 -7.91 54.75 -30.62
N ALA A 606 -6.83 54.13 -31.12
CA ALA A 606 -6.52 53.72 -32.51
C ALA A 606 -5.48 52.56 -32.70
N ARG A 607 -5.75 51.75 -33.75
CA ARG A 607 -4.93 51.14 -34.84
C ARG A 607 -3.59 50.40 -34.60
N ARG A 608 -3.53 49.16 -35.12
CA ARG A 608 -2.58 48.75 -36.19
C ARG A 608 -3.15 47.60 -37.05
N SER A 609 -2.68 47.55 -38.30
CA SER A 609 -3.31 47.02 -39.51
C SER A 609 -3.20 45.50 -39.74
N LEU A 610 -4.24 44.94 -40.38
CA LEU A 610 -4.32 43.62 -41.01
C LEU A 610 -3.67 43.59 -42.40
N THR A 611 -3.32 42.39 -42.89
CA THR A 611 -3.66 41.93 -44.27
C THR A 611 -3.84 40.41 -44.31
N THR A 612 -4.75 39.99 -45.18
CA THR A 612 -5.49 38.72 -45.29
C THR A 612 -4.87 37.71 -46.29
N LYS A 613 -5.27 36.44 -46.18
CA LYS A 613 -5.07 35.34 -47.16
C LYS A 613 -6.15 35.35 -48.26
N SER A 614 -5.81 34.94 -49.50
CA SER A 614 -6.53 33.91 -50.32
C SER A 614 -6.03 33.78 -51.79
N GLU A 615 -6.00 32.52 -52.31
CA GLU A 615 -6.08 32.05 -53.73
C GLU A 615 -4.93 32.36 -54.73
N SER A 616 -4.61 31.64 -55.83
CA SER A 616 -4.72 30.25 -56.33
C SER A 616 -3.94 30.15 -57.71
N ILE A 617 -3.41 28.96 -58.08
CA ILE A 617 -3.21 28.38 -59.45
C ILE A 617 -2.00 28.76 -60.40
N SER A 618 -1.28 27.68 -60.78
CA SER A 618 -0.52 27.25 -62.01
C SER A 618 0.59 28.06 -62.72
N LEU A 619 1.75 27.41 -62.97
CA LEU A 619 2.23 26.86 -64.28
C LEU A 619 3.72 26.43 -64.23
N THR A 620 4.01 25.24 -64.78
CA THR A 620 5.31 24.66 -65.23
C THR A 620 5.77 25.24 -66.59
N PRO A 621 6.88 24.82 -67.27
CA PRO A 621 8.18 24.15 -66.94
C PRO A 621 9.38 25.00 -67.55
N PRO A 622 10.59 24.53 -67.97
CA PRO A 622 11.19 23.17 -68.03
C PRO A 622 12.72 22.99 -67.70
N ASP A 623 13.13 21.73 -67.86
CA ASP A 623 14.46 21.17 -68.24
C ASP A 623 15.47 20.61 -67.22
N SER A 624 15.95 19.40 -67.58
CA SER A 624 16.93 18.49 -66.95
C SER A 624 18.38 18.79 -67.45
N PRO A 625 19.44 17.95 -67.35
CA PRO A 625 19.69 16.67 -66.63
C PRO A 625 21.13 16.47 -66.00
N THR A 626 21.31 15.31 -65.34
CA THR A 626 22.49 14.37 -65.38
C THR A 626 23.78 14.48 -64.52
N THR A 627 24.26 13.25 -64.19
CA THR A 627 25.60 12.74 -63.77
C THR A 627 25.80 12.61 -62.24
N ARG A 628 25.96 11.44 -61.59
CA ARG A 628 26.68 10.16 -61.82
C ARG A 628 28.21 10.30 -61.74
N LYS A 629 28.81 9.98 -60.58
CA LYS A 629 29.83 8.91 -60.36
C LYS A 629 30.75 9.17 -59.14
N SER A 630 30.85 8.13 -58.30
CA SER A 630 32.03 7.56 -57.63
C SER A 630 33.11 8.48 -57.05
N LYS A 631 33.36 8.34 -55.75
CA LYS A 631 34.43 7.47 -55.23
C LYS A 631 34.10 6.99 -53.83
#